data_AF-K0T2S0-F1
#
_entry.id   AF-K0T2S0-F1
#
_cell.length_a   1.000
_cell.length_b   1.000
_cell.length_c   1.000
_cell.angle_alpha   90.00
_cell.angle_beta   90.00
_cell.angle_gamma   90.00
#
_symmetry.space_group_name_H-M   'P 1'
#
loop_
_entity.id
_entity.type
_entity.pdbx_description
1 polymer ?
#
loop_
_entity_poly.entity_id
_entity_poly.type
_entity_poly.pdbx_seq_one_letter_code
_entity_poly.pdbx_strand_id
1 'polypeptide(L)'
;MGGNELYLYNPEGEQQPHVHELLQVPTLPALRSKIHRARKEGDRQGALRRIPRNIGSYEKIDAKTNTLNVDEIFNGLGFTDRHFDKDGHITVDKKTIARVVPFRSHDVHDAWTDAALSFLFALKNGIFMTNGPLGSKEANALKEWLLLLSKSLPHQMNRTHDLIDSVLKNYDRATISQYHLDEIVKEVGHSEPVYRWRTCTYGDNNMGYTCGLWSLFHIMSVGLVEYNRHNTRSPIPTMQASEILRNYVEHFFQCEVCRLNFLSMYDTCALDGCQRLSNQASQNEADWRELPLWLLETHNDVNARLMKERLQNNKDKEEPPSAWEVQQSQWPSLNACPDCWRTDNSWNEQVMFEHLYATYYGGAPTYIRIDASEYTDRKGGWSCWRVSGIIMLCGAILLLVAYSSSRKQKKRRRR
;
A
#
# COMPACT_ATOMS: atom_id res chain seq x y z
N MET A 1 0.43 10.94 -11.26
CA MET A 1 1.05 9.71 -10.74
C MET A 1 0.56 9.54 -9.32
N GLY A 2 -0.30 8.56 -9.08
CA GLY A 2 -1.25 8.66 -7.99
C GLY A 2 -1.87 7.38 -7.53
N GLY A 3 -1.03 6.39 -7.30
CA GLY A 3 -1.50 5.05 -7.05
C GLY A 3 -0.42 4.03 -7.24
N ASN A 4 0.52 3.95 -6.29
CA ASN A 4 1.73 3.13 -6.44
C ASN A 4 1.66 1.81 -5.69
N GLU A 5 0.46 1.32 -5.37
CA GLU A 5 0.31 0.10 -4.58
C GLU A 5 -0.17 -1.11 -5.39
N LEU A 6 -0.48 -0.93 -6.67
CA LEU A 6 -1.00 -2.01 -7.49
C LEU A 6 -0.36 -2.06 -8.88
N TYR A 7 0.58 -2.97 -9.11
CA TYR A 7 1.24 -3.10 -10.41
C TYR A 7 0.65 -4.22 -11.24
N LEU A 8 0.62 -4.01 -12.56
CA LEU A 8 0.31 -5.09 -13.49
C LEU A 8 1.53 -6.00 -13.64
N TYR A 9 1.33 -7.31 -13.59
CA TYR A 9 2.36 -8.26 -13.97
C TYR A 9 2.65 -8.15 -15.46
N ASN A 10 3.90 -7.85 -15.77
CA ASN A 10 4.41 -7.81 -17.13
C ASN A 10 5.37 -9.00 -17.36
N PRO A 11 4.95 -10.07 -18.06
CA PRO A 11 5.82 -11.21 -18.35
C PRO A 11 6.89 -10.90 -19.42
N GLU A 12 6.75 -9.81 -20.18
CA GLU A 12 7.66 -9.42 -21.26
C GLU A 12 8.27 -8.06 -20.91
N GLY A 13 9.58 -8.02 -20.64
CA GLY A 13 10.27 -6.84 -20.07
C GLY A 13 10.36 -5.60 -20.98
N GLU A 14 9.26 -5.14 -21.57
CA GLU A 14 9.17 -3.88 -22.27
C GLU A 14 8.78 -2.73 -21.33
N GLN A 15 9.57 -1.65 -21.38
CA GLN A 15 9.31 -0.39 -20.70
C GLN A 15 8.03 0.23 -21.29
N GLN A 16 7.01 0.44 -20.45
CA GLN A 16 5.81 1.16 -20.86
C GLN A 16 6.14 2.64 -21.18
N PRO A 17 5.69 3.19 -22.32
CA PRO A 17 5.90 4.59 -22.64
C PRO A 17 4.93 5.51 -21.88
N HIS A 18 5.42 6.71 -21.56
CA HIS A 18 4.63 7.82 -21.01
C HIS A 18 3.44 8.14 -21.92
N VAL A 19 2.22 8.21 -21.37
CA VAL A 19 1.08 8.76 -22.12
C VAL A 19 0.28 9.74 -21.25
N HIS A 20 0.19 10.95 -21.81
CA HIS A 20 -0.67 12.07 -21.46
C HIS A 20 -2.14 11.80 -21.84
N GLU A 21 -3.05 12.41 -21.09
CA GLU A 21 -4.33 13.00 -21.54
C GLU A 21 -5.63 12.13 -21.56
N LEU A 22 -6.59 12.61 -20.72
CA LEU A 22 -8.07 12.65 -20.82
C LEU A 22 -8.92 11.35 -20.86
N LEU A 23 -9.81 11.16 -19.88
CA LEU A 23 -11.27 11.41 -20.00
C LEU A 23 -12.07 10.99 -18.74
N GLN A 24 -13.13 11.76 -18.46
CA GLN A 24 -14.12 11.59 -17.40
C GLN A 24 -15.00 10.36 -17.66
N VAL A 25 -15.27 9.54 -16.64
CA VAL A 25 -16.30 8.49 -16.65
C VAL A 25 -17.08 8.55 -15.32
N PRO A 26 -18.43 8.50 -15.34
CA PRO A 26 -19.26 8.72 -14.15
C PRO A 26 -19.16 7.56 -13.15
N THR A 27 -19.00 7.91 -11.87
CA THR A 27 -19.10 7.00 -10.73
C THR A 27 -20.56 6.58 -10.52
N LEU A 28 -20.82 5.27 -10.46
CA LEU A 28 -22.10 4.67 -10.06
C LEU A 28 -22.28 4.74 -8.53
N PRO A 29 -23.28 5.46 -7.98
CA PRO A 29 -23.60 5.40 -6.56
C PRO A 29 -25.01 4.83 -6.37
N ALA A 30 -25.13 3.51 -6.21
CA ALA A 30 -26.36 2.88 -5.67
C ALA A 30 -26.14 1.38 -5.40
N LEU A 31 -25.35 1.01 -4.39
CA LEU A 31 -25.49 -0.31 -3.74
C LEU A 31 -24.84 -0.41 -2.35
N ARG A 32 -23.91 0.48 -1.99
CA ARG A 32 -23.13 0.36 -0.73
C ARG A 32 -23.80 0.91 0.54
N SER A 33 -24.87 1.70 0.45
CA SER A 33 -25.53 2.26 1.64
C SER A 33 -26.42 1.29 2.43
N LYS A 34 -26.73 0.11 1.87
CA LYS A 34 -27.59 -0.90 2.53
C LYS A 34 -26.82 -1.89 3.42
N ILE A 35 -25.51 -2.02 3.24
CA ILE A 35 -24.69 -3.01 3.97
C ILE A 35 -24.26 -2.48 5.35
N HIS A 36 -24.04 -1.17 5.52
CA HIS A 36 -23.63 -0.59 6.81
C HIS A 36 -24.73 -0.58 7.87
N ARG A 37 -26.01 -0.43 7.48
CA ARG A 37 -27.12 -0.41 8.47
C ARG A 37 -27.33 -1.77 9.14
N ALA A 38 -27.01 -2.88 8.47
CA ALA A 38 -27.05 -4.22 9.05
C ALA A 38 -25.85 -4.53 9.98
N ARG A 39 -24.77 -3.74 9.91
CA ARG A 39 -23.53 -3.95 10.68
C ARG A 39 -23.65 -3.54 12.15
N LYS A 40 -24.54 -2.59 12.47
CA LYS A 40 -24.65 -2.00 13.82
C LYS A 40 -25.55 -2.80 14.79
N GLU A 41 -26.30 -3.78 14.29
CA GLU A 41 -27.24 -4.57 15.10
C GLU A 41 -26.72 -5.96 15.49
N GLY A 42 -25.58 -6.40 14.94
CA GLY A 42 -25.04 -7.74 15.17
C GLY A 42 -24.08 -7.91 16.36
N ASP A 43 -23.51 -6.83 16.92
CA ASP A 43 -22.35 -6.94 17.82
C ASP A 43 -22.63 -6.48 19.28
N ARG A 44 -23.87 -6.67 19.75
CA ARG A 44 -24.34 -6.16 21.06
C ARG A 44 -24.39 -7.16 22.20
N GLN A 45 -23.74 -8.32 22.11
CA GLN A 45 -23.72 -9.30 23.21
C GLN A 45 -22.33 -9.92 23.41
N GLY A 46 -21.61 -9.50 24.47
CA GLY A 46 -20.30 -10.09 24.79
C GLY A 46 -19.54 -9.50 25.98
N ALA A 47 -20.07 -9.70 27.19
CA ALA A 47 -19.39 -9.79 28.50
C ALA A 47 -18.15 -8.92 28.83
N LEU A 48 -18.35 -7.98 29.76
CA LEU A 48 -17.36 -7.40 30.67
C LEU A 48 -16.54 -8.48 31.41
N ARG A 49 -15.21 -8.51 31.22
CA ARG A 49 -14.26 -9.04 32.22
C ARG A 49 -13.09 -8.08 32.41
N ARG A 50 -12.77 -7.81 33.68
CA ARG A 50 -11.69 -6.92 34.12
C ARG A 50 -10.32 -7.45 33.66
N ILE A 51 -9.51 -6.59 33.05
CA ILE A 51 -8.14 -6.88 32.63
C ILE A 51 -7.19 -6.49 33.79
N PRO A 52 -6.27 -7.37 34.25
CA PRO A 52 -5.25 -6.99 35.21
C PRO A 52 -4.13 -6.21 34.54
N ARG A 53 -3.63 -5.18 35.24
CA ARG A 53 -2.40 -4.47 34.88
C ARG A 53 -1.21 -5.40 35.09
N ASN A 54 -0.45 -5.71 34.05
CA ASN A 54 0.98 -6.00 34.21
C ASN A 54 1.76 -5.71 32.93
N ILE A 55 2.91 -5.09 33.14
CA ILE A 55 3.88 -4.59 32.18
C ILE A 55 4.87 -5.72 31.87
N GLY A 56 5.05 -6.04 30.59
CA GLY A 56 6.25 -6.69 30.05
C GLY A 56 6.43 -8.21 30.26
N SER A 57 5.96 -9.00 29.29
CA SER A 57 6.68 -10.15 28.68
C SER A 57 5.74 -10.80 27.65
N TYR A 58 6.12 -10.83 26.37
CA TYR A 58 5.31 -11.45 25.31
C TYR A 58 5.41 -12.98 25.40
N GLU A 59 4.34 -13.63 25.86
CA GLU A 59 4.14 -15.06 25.61
C GLU A 59 3.63 -15.26 24.17
N LYS A 60 4.12 -16.32 23.51
CA LYS A 60 3.58 -16.80 22.23
C LYS A 60 2.06 -16.93 22.36
N ILE A 61 1.32 -16.24 21.49
CA ILE A 61 -0.10 -16.53 21.31
C ILE A 61 -0.17 -17.95 20.74
N ASP A 62 -0.52 -18.90 21.61
CA ASP A 62 -0.95 -20.23 21.21
C ASP A 62 -2.33 -20.02 20.57
N ALA A 63 -2.35 -19.80 19.26
CA ALA A 63 -3.54 -19.52 18.47
C ALA A 63 -4.43 -20.78 18.41
N LYS A 64 -5.16 -21.05 19.49
CA LYS A 64 -6.33 -21.94 19.53
C LYS A 64 -7.63 -21.14 19.45
N THR A 65 -7.66 -20.09 18.64
CA THR A 65 -8.89 -19.35 18.31
C THR A 65 -9.32 -19.72 16.91
N ASN A 66 -10.25 -20.67 16.82
CA ASN A 66 -11.23 -20.84 15.75
C ASN A 66 -10.74 -20.45 14.35
N THR A 67 -9.75 -21.18 13.82
CA THR A 67 -9.40 -21.14 12.39
C THR A 67 -10.64 -21.56 11.62
N LEU A 68 -11.40 -20.60 11.09
CA LEU A 68 -12.19 -20.87 9.90
C LEU A 68 -11.19 -21.48 8.91
N ASN A 69 -11.53 -22.65 8.37
CA ASN A 69 -10.59 -23.33 7.49
C ASN A 69 -10.27 -22.36 6.34
N VAL A 70 -9.01 -22.01 6.13
CA VAL A 70 -8.60 -21.11 5.04
C VAL A 70 -9.22 -21.60 3.71
N ASP A 71 -9.30 -22.91 3.51
CA ASP A 71 -9.98 -23.50 2.37
C ASP A 71 -11.48 -23.16 2.32
N GLU A 72 -12.18 -23.06 3.45
CA GLU A 72 -13.60 -22.65 3.52
C GLU A 72 -13.79 -21.19 3.09
N ILE A 73 -12.90 -20.28 3.48
CA ILE A 73 -12.97 -18.86 3.07
C ILE A 73 -12.70 -18.74 1.56
N PHE A 74 -11.66 -19.39 1.05
CA PHE A 74 -11.34 -19.41 -0.38
C PHE A 74 -12.48 -20.03 -1.20
N ASN A 75 -13.02 -21.17 -0.75
CA ASN A 75 -14.13 -21.85 -1.42
C ASN A 75 -15.41 -21.01 -1.36
N GLY A 76 -15.72 -20.40 -0.23
CA GLY A 76 -16.91 -19.55 -0.04
C GLY A 76 -16.88 -18.29 -0.90
N LEU A 77 -15.69 -17.76 -1.19
CA LEU A 77 -15.49 -16.65 -2.12
C LEU A 77 -15.39 -17.08 -3.59
N GLY A 78 -15.50 -18.38 -3.88
CA GLY A 78 -15.47 -18.93 -5.24
C GLY A 78 -14.08 -18.99 -5.87
N PHE A 79 -13.00 -18.96 -5.06
CA PHE A 79 -11.61 -19.02 -5.52
C PHE A 79 -11.10 -20.48 -5.49
N THR A 80 -11.68 -21.34 -6.31
CA THR A 80 -11.26 -22.75 -6.44
C THR A 80 -10.56 -22.98 -7.77
N ASP A 81 -9.23 -23.06 -7.78
CA ASP A 81 -8.46 -23.31 -9.01
C ASP A 81 -7.17 -24.10 -8.73
N ARG A 82 -7.25 -25.09 -7.81
CA ARG A 82 -6.22 -26.12 -7.69
C ARG A 82 -6.68 -27.36 -8.46
N HIS A 83 -6.30 -27.44 -9.74
CA HIS A 83 -6.39 -28.69 -10.48
C HIS A 83 -5.13 -29.51 -10.20
N PHE A 84 -5.28 -30.83 -10.05
CA PHE A 84 -4.15 -31.75 -10.02
C PHE A 84 -4.05 -32.35 -11.42
N ASP A 85 -2.85 -32.33 -12.02
CA ASP A 85 -2.62 -33.12 -13.22
C ASP A 85 -2.65 -34.62 -12.90
N LYS A 86 -2.57 -35.45 -13.95
CA LYS A 86 -2.63 -36.91 -13.83
C LYS A 86 -1.47 -37.50 -13.01
N ASP A 87 -0.42 -36.72 -12.79
CA ASP A 87 0.80 -37.10 -12.09
C ASP A 87 0.83 -36.53 -10.65
N GLY A 88 -0.25 -35.84 -10.23
CA GLY A 88 -0.39 -35.29 -8.88
C GLY A 88 0.27 -33.93 -8.67
N HIS A 89 0.73 -33.24 -9.73
CA HIS A 89 1.22 -31.86 -9.61
C HIS A 89 0.06 -30.87 -9.60
N ILE A 90 0.19 -29.81 -8.80
CA ILE A 90 -0.75 -28.69 -8.80
C ILE A 90 -0.60 -27.94 -10.13
N THR A 91 -1.61 -28.02 -10.98
CA THR A 91 -1.78 -27.16 -12.15
C THR A 91 -2.63 -25.96 -11.76
N VAL A 92 -1.96 -24.82 -11.55
CA VAL A 92 -2.64 -23.52 -11.46
C VAL A 92 -3.15 -23.15 -12.85
N ASP A 93 -4.45 -22.92 -13.01
CA ASP A 93 -5.00 -22.45 -14.28
C ASP A 93 -4.37 -21.09 -14.63
N LYS A 94 -4.09 -20.82 -15.91
CA LYS A 94 -3.56 -19.52 -16.35
C LYS A 94 -4.50 -18.36 -15.96
N LYS A 95 -5.77 -18.67 -15.69
CA LYS A 95 -6.81 -17.73 -15.23
C LYS A 95 -6.69 -17.32 -13.76
N THR A 96 -5.98 -18.08 -12.93
CA THR A 96 -5.81 -17.82 -11.49
C THR A 96 -4.60 -16.92 -11.18
N ILE A 97 -3.82 -16.61 -12.20
CA ILE A 97 -2.72 -15.69 -12.11
C ILE A 97 -3.28 -14.27 -12.17
N ALA A 98 -3.40 -13.62 -11.00
CA ALA A 98 -3.82 -12.23 -10.95
C ALA A 98 -2.84 -11.37 -11.78
N ARG A 99 -3.38 -10.54 -12.68
CA ARG A 99 -2.55 -9.53 -13.37
C ARG A 99 -2.04 -8.49 -12.38
N VAL A 100 -2.43 -8.51 -11.11
CA VAL A 100 -1.98 -7.59 -10.07
C VAL A 100 -0.98 -8.29 -9.15
N VAL A 101 0.11 -7.61 -8.82
CA VAL A 101 1.07 -8.12 -7.82
C VAL A 101 0.44 -7.94 -6.43
N PRO A 102 0.28 -9.01 -5.64
CA PRO A 102 -0.25 -8.90 -4.29
C PRO A 102 0.70 -8.10 -3.39
N PHE A 103 0.12 -7.42 -2.42
CA PHE A 103 0.86 -6.67 -1.41
C PHE A 103 1.83 -7.59 -0.67
N ARG A 104 3.08 -7.15 -0.56
CA ARG A 104 4.09 -7.86 0.23
C ARG A 104 3.86 -7.55 1.72
N SER A 105 3.94 -8.56 2.56
CA SER A 105 4.04 -8.40 4.01
C SER A 105 5.44 -7.89 4.36
N HIS A 106 5.53 -6.94 5.28
CA HIS A 106 6.78 -6.29 5.69
C HIS A 106 6.78 -6.01 7.19
N ASP A 107 7.97 -5.87 7.77
CA ASP A 107 8.12 -5.51 9.16
C ASP A 107 7.57 -4.11 9.44
N VAL A 108 7.01 -3.87 10.64
CA VAL A 108 6.47 -2.56 11.02
C VAL A 108 7.52 -1.45 10.92
N HIS A 109 8.80 -1.76 11.16
CA HIS A 109 9.89 -0.80 11.04
C HIS A 109 10.14 -0.38 9.59
N ASP A 110 9.79 -1.22 8.62
CA ASP A 110 9.88 -0.85 7.21
C ASP A 110 8.79 0.16 6.85
N ALA A 111 7.56 -0.04 7.33
CA ALA A 111 6.47 0.94 7.18
C ALA A 111 6.81 2.27 7.87
N TRP A 112 7.40 2.24 9.08
CA TRP A 112 7.86 3.44 9.77
C TRP A 112 9.00 4.15 9.04
N THR A 113 9.93 3.39 8.44
CA THR A 113 11.02 3.97 7.65
C THR A 113 10.46 4.71 6.44
N ASP A 114 9.55 4.09 5.70
CA ASP A 114 8.97 4.70 4.50
C ASP A 114 8.06 5.89 4.84
N ALA A 115 7.32 5.81 5.95
CA ALA A 115 6.56 6.94 6.46
C ALA A 115 7.46 8.12 6.89
N ALA A 116 8.57 7.86 7.58
CA ALA A 116 9.53 8.89 7.97
C ALA A 116 10.21 9.53 6.75
N LEU A 117 10.55 8.73 5.73
CA LEU A 117 11.08 9.23 4.46
C LEU A 117 10.07 10.13 3.74
N SER A 118 8.81 9.72 3.68
CA SER A 118 7.75 10.54 3.06
C SER A 118 7.49 11.82 3.85
N PHE A 119 7.50 11.77 5.18
CA PHE A 119 7.37 12.97 6.00
C PHE A 119 8.52 13.97 5.72
N LEU A 120 9.77 13.50 5.71
CA LEU A 120 10.93 14.34 5.39
C LEU A 120 10.84 14.90 3.95
N PHE A 121 10.42 14.08 3.00
CA PHE A 121 10.22 14.50 1.62
C PHE A 121 9.15 15.60 1.52
N ALA A 122 8.03 15.47 2.25
CA ALA A 122 6.98 16.48 2.30
C ALA A 122 7.50 17.80 2.89
N LEU A 123 8.27 17.77 3.98
CA LEU A 123 8.88 18.99 4.55
C LEU A 123 9.78 19.71 3.55
N LYS A 124 10.57 18.97 2.77
CA LYS A 124 11.53 19.54 1.81
C LYS A 124 10.91 20.00 0.49
N ASN A 125 9.76 19.44 0.10
CA ASN A 125 9.25 19.60 -1.28
C ASN A 125 7.74 19.85 -1.38
N GLY A 126 6.97 19.64 -0.31
CA GLY A 126 5.50 19.57 -0.35
C GLY A 126 4.77 20.59 0.51
N ILE A 127 5.48 21.33 1.37
CA ILE A 127 4.85 22.35 2.23
C ILE A 127 4.61 23.66 1.46
N PHE A 128 5.61 24.15 0.74
CA PHE A 128 5.51 25.39 -0.04
C PHE A 128 5.15 25.08 -1.50
N MET A 129 3.86 24.92 -1.76
CA MET A 129 3.32 24.65 -3.11
C MET A 129 3.30 25.90 -4.00
N THR A 130 3.45 27.09 -3.43
CA THR A 130 3.53 28.38 -4.10
C THR A 130 4.68 29.23 -3.52
N ASN A 131 5.09 30.27 -4.25
CA ASN A 131 6.13 31.18 -3.76
C ASN A 131 5.58 32.09 -2.66
N GLY A 132 6.31 32.19 -1.54
CA GLY A 132 6.02 33.09 -0.42
C GLY A 132 5.65 32.36 0.87
N PRO A 133 5.25 33.09 1.92
CA PRO A 133 4.79 32.53 3.18
C PRO A 133 3.52 31.69 3.01
N LEU A 134 3.32 30.73 3.90
CA LEU A 134 2.07 29.98 3.96
C LEU A 134 0.91 30.93 4.31
N GLY A 135 -0.22 30.78 3.62
CA GLY A 135 -1.46 31.43 4.01
C GLY A 135 -1.95 30.92 5.36
N SER A 136 -2.90 31.65 5.97
CA SER A 136 -3.41 31.31 7.30
C SER A 136 -4.03 29.91 7.37
N LYS A 137 -4.69 29.46 6.30
CA LYS A 137 -5.32 28.12 6.25
C LYS A 137 -4.28 27.03 6.15
N GLU A 138 -3.31 27.18 5.24
CA GLU A 138 -2.18 26.28 5.07
C GLU A 138 -1.38 26.18 6.37
N ALA A 139 -1.05 27.33 6.98
CA ALA A 139 -0.35 27.39 8.25
C ALA A 139 -1.18 26.77 9.40
N ASN A 140 -2.52 26.87 9.42
CA ASN A 140 -3.27 26.15 10.44
C ASN A 140 -3.27 24.63 10.19
N ALA A 141 -3.49 24.21 8.94
CA ALA A 141 -3.51 22.81 8.55
C ALA A 141 -2.19 22.10 8.86
N LEU A 142 -1.04 22.73 8.58
CA LEU A 142 0.27 22.17 8.92
C LEU A 142 0.45 22.05 10.43
N LYS A 143 0.03 23.05 11.21
CA LYS A 143 0.16 23.03 12.67
C LYS A 143 -0.66 21.90 13.29
N GLU A 144 -1.92 21.77 12.90
CA GLU A 144 -2.81 20.73 13.40
C GLU A 144 -2.32 19.34 12.99
N TRP A 145 -1.82 19.19 11.76
CA TRP A 145 -1.22 17.96 11.28
C TRP A 145 -0.02 17.54 12.13
N LEU A 146 0.93 18.45 12.37
CA LEU A 146 2.12 18.18 13.19
C LEU A 146 1.75 17.85 14.64
N LEU A 147 0.76 18.54 15.23
CA LEU A 147 0.27 18.26 16.58
C LEU A 147 -0.42 16.90 16.67
N LEU A 148 -1.18 16.50 15.64
CA LEU A 148 -1.80 15.18 15.59
C LEU A 148 -0.75 14.08 15.46
N LEU A 149 0.25 14.26 14.58
CA LEU A 149 1.36 13.33 14.43
C LEU A 149 2.17 13.17 15.73
N SER A 150 2.52 14.28 16.40
CA SER A 150 3.24 14.25 17.69
C SER A 150 2.54 13.37 18.73
N LYS A 151 1.21 13.38 18.75
CA LYS A 151 0.39 12.59 19.69
C LYS A 151 0.19 11.13 19.28
N SER A 152 0.09 10.88 17.97
CA SER A 152 -0.36 9.58 17.45
C SER A 152 0.79 8.68 17.03
N LEU A 153 1.92 9.22 16.56
CA LEU A 153 3.02 8.39 16.04
C LEU A 153 3.67 7.52 17.13
N PRO A 154 4.11 6.28 16.79
CA PRO A 154 4.88 5.44 17.69
C PRO A 154 6.12 6.17 18.23
N HIS A 155 6.41 6.00 19.51
CA HIS A 155 7.58 6.64 20.14
C HIS A 155 8.90 6.23 19.49
N GLN A 156 8.97 5.05 18.88
CA GLN A 156 10.15 4.53 18.19
C GLN A 156 10.51 5.35 16.93
N MET A 157 9.58 6.14 16.40
CA MET A 157 9.84 7.06 15.29
C MET A 157 10.56 8.34 15.75
N ASN A 158 11.63 8.20 16.57
CA ASN A 158 12.36 9.30 17.23
C ASN A 158 12.74 10.42 16.25
N ARG A 159 13.29 10.08 15.08
CA ARG A 159 13.67 11.06 14.06
C ARG A 159 12.50 11.92 13.59
N THR A 160 11.33 11.30 13.41
CA THR A 160 10.13 12.00 12.96
C THR A 160 9.62 12.90 14.08
N HIS A 161 9.64 12.45 15.33
CA HIS A 161 9.31 13.26 16.51
C HIS A 161 10.25 14.47 16.64
N ASP A 162 11.57 14.28 16.53
CA ASP A 162 12.54 15.38 16.60
C ASP A 162 12.28 16.46 15.53
N LEU A 163 11.93 16.04 14.30
CA LEU A 163 11.58 16.95 13.22
C LEU A 163 10.28 17.70 13.52
N ILE A 164 9.25 17.00 13.98
CA ILE A 164 7.96 17.60 14.36
C ILE A 164 8.18 18.66 15.45
N ASP A 165 8.90 18.30 16.51
CA ASP A 165 9.17 19.19 17.64
C ASP A 165 9.99 20.41 17.23
N SER A 166 11.00 20.22 16.38
CA SER A 166 11.83 21.32 15.87
C SER A 166 11.01 22.29 15.01
N VAL A 167 10.15 21.78 14.13
CA VAL A 167 9.27 22.61 13.28
C VAL A 167 8.23 23.33 14.13
N LEU A 168 7.59 22.65 15.10
CA LEU A 168 6.61 23.26 16.00
C LEU A 168 7.23 24.33 16.91
N LYS A 169 8.45 24.12 17.40
CA LYS A 169 9.18 25.11 18.22
C LYS A 169 9.54 26.36 17.42
N ASN A 170 9.82 26.22 16.13
CA ASN A 170 10.22 27.30 15.23
C ASN A 170 9.11 27.68 14.24
N TYR A 171 7.83 27.49 14.62
CA TYR A 171 6.71 27.49 13.68
C TYR A 171 6.57 28.77 12.86
N ASP A 172 6.68 29.93 13.51
CA ASP A 172 6.56 31.22 12.83
C ASP A 172 7.65 31.40 11.78
N ARG A 173 8.88 30.91 12.04
CA ARG A 173 9.98 30.90 11.07
C ARG A 173 9.75 29.86 9.98
N ALA A 174 9.28 28.66 10.34
CA ALA A 174 9.06 27.54 9.43
C ALA A 174 8.03 27.84 8.33
N THR A 175 7.09 28.76 8.58
CA THR A 175 6.00 29.12 7.67
C THR A 175 6.33 30.29 6.73
N ILE A 176 7.51 30.89 6.84
CA ILE A 176 7.92 32.06 6.03
C ILE A 176 8.30 31.66 4.59
N SER A 177 9.08 30.60 4.42
CA SER A 177 9.49 30.08 3.10
C SER A 177 10.14 28.70 3.21
N GLN A 178 10.23 27.99 2.08
CA GLN A 178 10.94 26.70 2.00
C GLN A 178 12.38 26.79 2.53
N TYR A 179 13.08 27.89 2.26
CA TYR A 179 14.44 28.12 2.76
C TYR A 179 14.50 28.06 4.30
N HIS A 180 13.57 28.73 5.00
CA HIS A 180 13.57 28.74 6.46
C HIS A 180 13.21 27.37 7.05
N LEU A 181 12.27 26.67 6.42
CA LEU A 181 11.91 25.30 6.80
C LEU A 181 13.09 24.35 6.60
N ASP A 182 13.81 24.44 5.49
CA ASP A 182 14.99 23.63 5.21
C ASP A 182 16.11 23.85 6.24
N GLU A 183 16.34 25.11 6.66
CA GLU A 183 17.31 25.40 7.72
C GLU A 183 16.94 24.72 9.04
N ILE A 184 15.67 24.78 9.45
CA ILE A 184 15.17 24.09 10.66
C ILE A 184 15.33 22.57 10.52
N VAL A 185 15.02 21.99 9.36
CA VAL A 185 15.16 20.56 9.10
C VAL A 185 16.63 20.11 9.14
N LYS A 186 17.56 20.92 8.61
CA LYS A 186 19.01 20.65 8.67
C LYS A 186 19.56 20.71 10.11
N GLU A 187 19.08 21.64 10.93
CA GLU A 187 19.52 21.83 12.31
C GLU A 187 19.28 20.60 13.21
N VAL A 188 18.28 19.75 12.89
CA VAL A 188 18.01 18.51 13.63
C VAL A 188 19.15 17.47 13.46
N GLY A 189 20.11 17.71 12.56
CA GLY A 189 21.45 17.09 12.62
C GLY A 189 21.51 15.59 12.29
N HIS A 190 20.40 15.01 11.83
CA HIS A 190 20.37 13.61 11.41
C HIS A 190 21.05 13.47 10.06
N SER A 191 22.04 12.57 9.94
CA SER A 191 22.54 12.14 8.62
C SER A 191 21.35 11.86 7.72
N GLU A 192 21.31 12.46 6.53
CA GLU A 192 20.27 12.19 5.53
C GLU A 192 20.05 10.68 5.50
N PRO A 193 18.82 10.21 5.77
CA PRO A 193 18.59 8.77 5.74
C PRO A 193 18.96 8.34 4.33
N VAL A 194 19.63 7.20 4.19
CA VAL A 194 19.84 6.63 2.86
C VAL A 194 18.47 6.57 2.20
N TYR A 195 18.25 7.36 1.13
CA TYR A 195 16.97 7.53 0.43
C TYR A 195 16.61 6.24 -0.30
N ARG A 196 16.29 5.22 0.48
CA ARG A 196 15.97 3.89 0.01
C ARG A 196 14.72 3.47 0.71
N TRP A 197 13.60 3.60 0.00
CA TRP A 197 12.35 3.03 0.47
C TRP A 197 12.51 1.52 0.65
N ARG A 198 11.79 0.95 1.60
CA ARG A 198 11.90 -0.45 1.98
C ARG A 198 10.76 -1.25 1.40
N THR A 199 9.53 -0.84 1.66
CA THR A 199 8.30 -1.46 1.17
C THR A 199 7.77 -0.75 -0.06
N CYS A 200 8.02 0.55 -0.16
CA CYS A 200 7.55 1.41 -1.24
C CYS A 200 8.46 1.41 -2.48
N THR A 201 9.28 0.36 -2.66
CA THR A 201 10.10 0.12 -3.86
C THR A 201 9.61 -1.10 -4.61
N TYR A 202 8.55 -0.94 -5.40
CA TYR A 202 8.06 -2.01 -6.26
C TYR A 202 8.89 -2.15 -7.55
N GLY A 203 10.22 -2.17 -7.42
CA GLY A 203 11.18 -2.22 -8.54
C GLY A 203 11.60 -0.86 -9.11
N ASP A 204 11.00 0.24 -8.65
CA ASP A 204 11.40 1.62 -8.95
C ASP A 204 11.44 2.47 -7.66
N ASN A 205 12.63 2.95 -7.30
CA ASN A 205 12.83 3.76 -6.10
C ASN A 205 12.37 5.22 -6.28
N ASN A 206 12.00 5.65 -7.49
CA ASN A 206 11.50 7.01 -7.74
C ASN A 206 10.03 7.19 -7.33
N MET A 207 9.35 6.13 -6.91
CA MET A 207 7.90 6.08 -6.74
C MET A 207 7.44 5.96 -5.27
N GLY A 208 8.35 6.08 -4.30
CA GLY A 208 8.05 5.72 -2.92
C GLY A 208 7.26 6.75 -2.10
N TYR A 209 7.28 8.04 -2.48
CA TYR A 209 6.68 9.11 -1.66
C TYR A 209 5.20 8.87 -1.33
N THR A 210 4.35 8.63 -2.33
CA THR A 210 2.91 8.45 -2.10
C THR A 210 2.60 7.21 -1.26
N CYS A 211 3.33 6.11 -1.47
CA CYS A 211 3.17 4.88 -0.67
C CYS A 211 3.59 5.11 0.80
N GLY A 212 4.74 5.77 1.03
CA GLY A 212 5.16 6.10 2.39
C GLY A 212 4.22 7.13 3.05
N LEU A 213 3.59 8.01 2.28
CA LEU A 213 2.62 8.97 2.80
C LEU A 213 1.33 8.27 3.25
N TRP A 214 0.82 7.32 2.48
CA TRP A 214 -0.28 6.47 2.92
C TRP A 214 0.08 5.64 4.15
N SER A 215 1.31 5.14 4.23
CA SER A 215 1.82 4.47 5.44
C SER A 215 1.76 5.42 6.64
N LEU A 216 2.19 6.68 6.50
CA LEU A 216 2.10 7.70 7.55
C LEU A 216 0.64 7.93 7.99
N PHE A 217 -0.31 7.98 7.05
CA PHE A 217 -1.73 8.14 7.35
C PHE A 217 -2.30 6.94 8.14
N HIS A 218 -1.93 5.71 7.77
CA HIS A 218 -2.32 4.51 8.51
C HIS A 218 -1.68 4.42 9.89
N ILE A 219 -0.40 4.77 10.02
CA ILE A 219 0.28 4.84 11.33
C ILE A 219 -0.42 5.86 12.24
N MET A 220 -0.73 7.06 11.72
CA MET A 220 -1.45 8.12 12.45
C MET A 220 -2.84 7.65 12.89
N SER A 221 -3.61 7.04 11.99
CA SER A 221 -5.00 6.63 12.29
C SER A 221 -5.07 5.49 13.31
N VAL A 222 -4.15 4.52 13.26
CA VAL A 222 -4.02 3.49 14.29
C VAL A 222 -3.50 4.11 15.60
N GLY A 223 -2.54 5.02 15.51
CA GLY A 223 -1.99 5.74 16.64
C GLY A 223 -2.99 6.62 17.39
N LEU A 224 -4.04 7.10 16.73
CA LEU A 224 -5.17 7.75 17.38
C LEU A 224 -5.85 6.82 18.41
N VAL A 225 -6.03 5.54 18.05
CA VAL A 225 -6.63 4.53 18.95
C VAL A 225 -5.73 4.34 20.17
N GLU A 226 -4.41 4.22 19.96
CA GLU A 226 -3.43 4.11 21.05
C GLU A 226 -3.39 5.34 21.94
N TYR A 227 -3.40 6.52 21.35
CA TYR A 227 -3.45 7.77 22.09
C TYR A 227 -4.71 7.84 22.95
N ASN A 228 -5.88 7.53 22.39
CA ASN A 228 -7.15 7.57 23.11
C ASN A 228 -7.24 6.53 24.23
N ARG A 229 -6.68 5.32 24.02
CA ARG A 229 -6.53 4.29 25.07
C ARG A 229 -5.78 4.82 26.30
N HIS A 230 -4.73 5.62 26.08
CA HIS A 230 -3.91 6.18 27.16
C HIS A 230 -4.41 7.53 27.68
N ASN A 231 -5.27 8.23 26.93
CA ASN A 231 -5.75 9.59 27.22
C ASN A 231 -7.27 9.67 27.33
N THR A 232 -7.89 8.73 28.03
CA THR A 232 -9.36 8.63 28.18
C THR A 232 -10.03 9.88 28.75
N ARG A 233 -9.32 10.77 29.44
CA ARG A 233 -9.89 12.05 29.92
C ARG A 233 -10.13 13.08 28.81
N SER A 234 -9.38 12.99 27.71
CA SER A 234 -9.48 13.91 26.58
C SER A 234 -9.10 13.15 25.29
N PRO A 235 -9.93 12.16 24.89
CA PRO A 235 -9.70 11.45 23.65
C PRO A 235 -10.00 12.39 22.49
N ILE A 236 -9.24 12.26 21.41
CA ILE A 236 -9.44 13.01 20.18
C ILE A 236 -10.61 12.34 19.41
N PRO A 237 -11.69 13.07 19.09
CA PRO A 237 -12.77 12.57 18.25
C PRO A 237 -12.27 12.14 16.87
N THR A 238 -12.87 11.08 16.31
CA THR A 238 -12.47 10.54 15.00
C THR A 238 -12.69 11.53 13.87
N MET A 239 -13.78 12.33 13.92
CA MET A 239 -14.03 13.38 12.93
C MET A 239 -12.96 14.48 13.00
N GLN A 240 -12.54 14.88 14.20
CA GLN A 240 -11.49 15.89 14.34
C GLN A 240 -10.17 15.40 13.71
N ALA A 241 -9.75 14.18 14.02
CA ALA A 241 -8.53 13.62 13.44
C ALA A 241 -8.63 13.44 11.91
N SER A 242 -9.82 13.08 11.40
CA SER A 242 -10.04 12.92 9.95
C SER A 242 -10.09 14.25 9.21
N GLU A 243 -10.62 15.32 9.81
CA GLU A 243 -10.59 16.67 9.25
C GLU A 243 -9.15 17.20 9.16
N ILE A 244 -8.33 16.96 10.19
CA ILE A 244 -6.91 17.33 10.18
C ILE A 244 -6.18 16.61 9.03
N LEU A 245 -6.44 15.31 8.83
CA LEU A 245 -5.91 14.55 7.69
C LEU A 245 -6.39 15.14 6.36
N ARG A 246 -7.70 15.42 6.21
CA ARG A 246 -8.29 16.01 5.01
C ARG A 246 -7.64 17.36 4.68
N ASN A 247 -7.47 18.23 5.66
CA ASN A 247 -6.87 19.57 5.46
C ASN A 247 -5.39 19.47 5.09
N TYR A 248 -4.65 18.52 5.68
CA TYR A 248 -3.28 18.24 5.21
C TYR A 248 -3.26 17.81 3.75
N VAL A 249 -4.16 16.89 3.35
CA VAL A 249 -4.27 16.45 1.96
C VAL A 249 -4.63 17.60 1.01
N GLU A 250 -5.59 18.45 1.38
CA GLU A 250 -6.00 19.61 0.60
C GLU A 250 -4.82 20.54 0.30
N HIS A 251 -4.02 20.86 1.31
CA HIS A 251 -3.00 21.90 1.17
C HIS A 251 -1.64 21.37 0.70
N PHE A 252 -1.26 20.14 1.06
CA PHE A 252 0.14 19.67 0.93
C PHE A 252 0.31 18.39 0.12
N PHE A 253 -0.77 17.72 -0.31
CA PHE A 253 -0.62 16.54 -1.16
C PHE A 253 -0.32 16.92 -2.61
N GLN A 254 0.94 16.76 -3.02
CA GLN A 254 1.48 17.21 -4.31
C GLN A 254 0.76 16.64 -5.55
N CYS A 255 0.21 15.43 -5.47
CA CYS A 255 -0.53 14.85 -6.59
C CYS A 255 -1.93 15.45 -6.66
N GLU A 256 -2.14 16.42 -7.56
CA GLU A 256 -3.42 17.13 -7.70
C GLU A 256 -4.61 16.19 -7.92
N VAL A 257 -4.52 15.26 -8.89
CA VAL A 257 -5.60 14.29 -9.17
C VAL A 257 -5.86 13.38 -7.97
N CYS A 258 -4.82 12.97 -7.24
CA CYS A 258 -4.97 12.16 -6.03
C CYS A 258 -5.69 12.91 -4.93
N ARG A 259 -5.25 14.15 -4.70
CA ARG A 259 -5.82 15.07 -3.73
C ARG A 259 -7.30 15.30 -4.02
N LEU A 260 -7.66 15.68 -5.25
CA LEU A 260 -9.05 15.93 -5.62
C LEU A 260 -9.93 14.68 -5.44
N ASN A 261 -9.42 13.50 -5.78
CA ASN A 261 -10.14 12.25 -5.53
C ASN A 261 -10.36 11.98 -4.03
N PHE A 262 -9.32 12.17 -3.20
CA PHE A 262 -9.44 11.99 -1.75
C PHE A 262 -10.44 12.99 -1.14
N LEU A 263 -10.33 14.27 -1.50
CA LEU A 263 -11.24 15.32 -1.03
C LEU A 263 -12.67 15.03 -1.46
N SER A 264 -12.89 14.60 -2.70
CA SER A 264 -14.21 14.21 -3.17
C SER A 264 -14.79 13.06 -2.35
N MET A 265 -14.02 12.01 -2.07
CA MET A 265 -14.48 10.89 -1.23
C MET A 265 -14.83 11.35 0.19
N TYR A 266 -14.00 12.19 0.80
CA TYR A 266 -14.23 12.73 2.14
C TYR A 266 -15.48 13.63 2.18
N ASP A 267 -15.50 14.67 1.34
CA ASP A 267 -16.51 15.73 1.37
C ASP A 267 -17.90 15.24 0.91
N THR A 268 -17.97 14.13 0.15
CA THR A 268 -19.23 13.49 -0.27
C THR A 268 -19.69 12.36 0.66
N CYS A 269 -19.05 12.20 1.83
CA CYS A 269 -19.38 11.15 2.79
C CYS A 269 -19.26 9.72 2.22
N ALA A 270 -18.33 9.47 1.30
CA ALA A 270 -18.11 8.14 0.75
C ALA A 270 -17.79 7.14 1.86
N LEU A 271 -18.19 5.88 1.64
CA LEU A 271 -17.94 4.77 2.58
C LEU A 271 -18.49 5.04 3.99
N ASP A 272 -19.61 5.76 4.04
CA ASP A 272 -20.35 6.11 5.24
C ASP A 272 -19.56 6.96 6.26
N GLY A 273 -18.53 7.69 5.78
CA GLY A 273 -17.63 8.48 6.64
C GLY A 273 -18.35 9.45 7.58
N CYS A 274 -19.39 10.14 7.11
CA CYS A 274 -20.14 11.11 7.91
C CYS A 274 -21.02 10.49 9.01
N GLN A 275 -21.33 9.20 8.94
CA GLN A 275 -22.08 8.50 10.01
C GLN A 275 -21.15 7.72 10.94
N ARG A 276 -20.03 7.24 10.43
CA ARG A 276 -19.05 6.43 11.16
C ARG A 276 -18.07 7.28 11.98
N LEU A 277 -17.64 8.43 11.44
CA LEU A 277 -16.74 9.36 12.13
C LEU A 277 -17.55 10.34 12.97
N SER A 278 -17.14 10.55 14.22
CA SER A 278 -17.91 11.32 15.20
C SER A 278 -17.15 12.54 15.71
N ASN A 279 -17.87 13.65 15.84
CA ASN A 279 -17.40 14.85 16.54
C ASN A 279 -17.46 14.71 18.06
N GLN A 280 -18.18 13.71 18.57
CA GLN A 280 -18.29 13.45 20.00
C GLN A 280 -17.11 12.58 20.44
N ALA A 281 -16.39 13.05 21.45
CA ALA A 281 -15.37 12.27 22.14
C ALA A 281 -16.00 10.98 22.71
N SER A 282 -15.54 9.83 22.23
CA SER A 282 -15.98 8.52 22.74
C SER A 282 -15.01 7.97 23.79
N GLN A 283 -15.52 7.15 24.69
CA GLN A 283 -14.74 6.33 25.63
C GLN A 283 -14.65 4.86 25.18
N ASN A 284 -15.25 4.53 24.04
CA ASN A 284 -15.28 3.20 23.49
C ASN A 284 -14.23 3.08 22.38
N GLU A 285 -13.39 2.05 22.50
CA GLU A 285 -12.37 1.76 21.50
C GLU A 285 -12.96 1.44 20.12
N ALA A 286 -14.12 0.77 20.06
CA ALA A 286 -14.78 0.48 18.78
C ALA A 286 -15.03 1.77 17.97
N ASP A 287 -15.44 2.85 18.64
CA ASP A 287 -15.67 4.14 17.98
C ASP A 287 -14.36 4.79 17.51
N TRP A 288 -13.24 4.57 18.22
CA TRP A 288 -11.93 5.09 17.81
C TRP A 288 -11.38 4.34 16.58
N ARG A 289 -11.67 3.04 16.47
CA ARG A 289 -11.23 2.20 15.35
C ARG A 289 -11.90 2.56 14.03
N GLU A 290 -13.00 3.30 14.04
CA GLU A 290 -13.70 3.70 12.82
C GLU A 290 -12.82 4.54 11.89
N LEU A 291 -11.90 5.37 12.42
CA LEU A 291 -10.99 6.14 11.57
C LEU A 291 -10.00 5.25 10.78
N PRO A 292 -9.18 4.38 11.41
CA PRO A 292 -8.28 3.50 10.66
C PRO A 292 -9.04 2.56 9.70
N LEU A 293 -10.23 2.09 10.08
CA LEU A 293 -11.05 1.23 9.22
C LEU A 293 -11.64 1.99 8.01
N TRP A 294 -12.14 3.21 8.21
CA TRP A 294 -12.61 4.07 7.11
C TRP A 294 -11.46 4.44 6.16
N LEU A 295 -10.27 4.74 6.70
CA LEU A 295 -9.10 5.05 5.90
C LEU A 295 -8.63 3.84 5.08
N LEU A 296 -8.65 2.64 5.69
CA LEU A 296 -8.40 1.38 5.00
C LEU A 296 -9.38 1.18 3.84
N GLU A 297 -10.68 1.36 4.08
CA GLU A 297 -11.71 1.17 3.05
C GLU A 297 -11.55 2.17 1.91
N THR A 298 -11.23 3.42 2.26
CA THR A 298 -10.92 4.50 1.31
C THR A 298 -9.73 4.14 0.45
N HIS A 299 -8.66 3.62 1.06
CA HIS A 299 -7.46 3.24 0.33
C HIS A 299 -7.71 2.04 -0.60
N ASN A 300 -8.51 1.08 -0.16
CA ASN A 300 -8.92 -0.07 -0.95
C ASN A 300 -9.80 0.29 -2.15
N ASP A 301 -10.66 1.31 -2.01
CA ASP A 301 -11.43 1.85 -3.14
C ASP A 301 -10.51 2.52 -4.17
N VAL A 302 -9.50 3.28 -3.70
CA VAL A 302 -8.43 3.83 -4.54
C VAL A 302 -7.67 2.72 -5.27
N ASN A 303 -7.26 1.66 -4.56
CA ASN A 303 -6.55 0.52 -5.14
C ASN A 303 -7.38 -0.16 -6.24
N ALA A 304 -8.67 -0.38 -6.00
CA ALA A 304 -9.59 -0.95 -6.99
C ALA A 304 -9.77 -0.03 -8.22
N ARG A 305 -9.84 1.29 -8.04
CA ARG A 305 -9.92 2.25 -9.15
C ARG A 305 -8.65 2.19 -10.01
N LEU A 306 -7.49 2.28 -9.37
CA LEU A 306 -6.19 2.30 -10.06
C LEU A 306 -5.90 0.98 -10.78
N MET A 307 -6.34 -0.14 -10.21
CA MET A 307 -6.32 -1.44 -10.87
C MET A 307 -7.03 -1.37 -12.23
N LYS A 308 -8.27 -0.88 -12.21
CA LYS A 308 -9.12 -0.78 -13.41
C LYS A 308 -8.51 0.16 -14.44
N GLU A 309 -8.06 1.33 -14.02
CA GLU A 309 -7.38 2.30 -14.90
C GLU A 309 -6.15 1.67 -15.57
N ARG A 310 -5.32 0.94 -14.82
CA ARG A 310 -4.14 0.26 -15.35
C ARG A 310 -4.50 -0.83 -16.36
N LEU A 311 -5.53 -1.64 -16.07
CA LEU A 311 -6.00 -2.67 -17.00
C LEU A 311 -6.55 -2.05 -18.29
N GLN A 312 -7.33 -0.97 -18.18
CA GLN A 312 -7.90 -0.26 -19.33
C GLN A 312 -6.82 0.38 -20.22
N ASN A 313 -5.75 0.90 -19.62
CA ASN A 313 -4.65 1.52 -20.36
C ASN A 313 -3.74 0.48 -21.07
N ASN A 314 -3.86 -0.81 -20.73
CA ASN A 314 -3.11 -1.86 -21.37
C ASN A 314 -3.88 -2.36 -22.61
N LYS A 315 -3.52 -1.81 -23.78
CA LYS A 315 -4.19 -2.00 -25.09
C LYS A 315 -4.37 -3.46 -25.53
N ASP A 316 -3.68 -4.40 -24.90
CA ASP A 316 -3.70 -5.82 -25.27
C ASP A 316 -4.71 -6.66 -24.48
N LYS A 317 -5.46 -6.08 -23.52
CA LYS A 317 -6.36 -6.87 -22.65
C LYS A 317 -7.70 -6.16 -22.38
N GLU A 318 -8.68 -6.43 -23.24
CA GLU A 318 -10.09 -5.99 -23.05
C GLU A 318 -10.85 -6.77 -21.96
N GLU A 319 -10.25 -7.81 -21.35
CA GLU A 319 -10.94 -8.60 -20.35
C GLU A 319 -11.09 -7.85 -19.01
N PRO A 320 -12.31 -7.72 -18.48
CA PRO A 320 -12.56 -7.07 -17.19
C PRO A 320 -11.81 -7.82 -16.07
N PRO A 321 -11.49 -7.15 -14.95
CA PRO A 321 -10.84 -7.81 -13.83
C PRO A 321 -11.73 -8.93 -13.27
N SER A 322 -11.13 -10.09 -13.06
CA SER A 322 -11.80 -11.21 -12.39
C SER A 322 -12.08 -10.89 -10.91
N ALA A 323 -13.00 -11.63 -10.28
CA ALA A 323 -13.26 -11.49 -8.84
C ALA A 323 -11.99 -11.70 -8.00
N TRP A 324 -11.12 -12.62 -8.43
CA TRP A 324 -9.82 -12.87 -7.80
C TRP A 324 -8.89 -11.65 -7.92
N GLU A 325 -8.81 -11.01 -9.08
CA GLU A 325 -7.99 -9.81 -9.26
C GLU A 325 -8.49 -8.62 -8.45
N VAL A 326 -9.82 -8.47 -8.33
CA VAL A 326 -10.43 -7.46 -7.45
C VAL A 326 -10.07 -7.75 -6.00
N GLN A 327 -10.11 -9.00 -5.56
CA GLN A 327 -9.74 -9.39 -4.20
C GLN A 327 -8.24 -9.12 -3.96
N GLN A 328 -7.36 -9.55 -4.85
CA GLN A 328 -5.92 -9.37 -4.70
C GLN A 328 -5.52 -7.89 -4.76
N SER A 329 -6.38 -7.02 -5.32
CA SER A 329 -6.21 -5.58 -5.28
C SER A 329 -6.64 -4.93 -3.96
N GLN A 330 -7.29 -5.65 -3.07
CA GLN A 330 -7.60 -5.18 -1.72
C GLN A 330 -6.42 -5.48 -0.79
N TRP A 331 -6.15 -4.55 0.11
CA TRP A 331 -5.25 -4.75 1.24
C TRP A 331 -6.04 -5.05 2.52
N PRO A 332 -5.61 -5.99 3.36
CA PRO A 332 -4.65 -7.03 3.03
C PRO A 332 -5.24 -7.98 1.98
N SER A 333 -4.42 -8.57 1.12
CA SER A 333 -4.92 -9.59 0.20
C SER A 333 -5.43 -10.81 0.98
N LEU A 334 -6.25 -11.67 0.36
CA LEU A 334 -6.77 -12.87 1.03
C LEU A 334 -5.62 -13.81 1.41
N ASN A 335 -4.54 -13.80 0.62
CA ASN A 335 -3.32 -14.54 0.94
C ASN A 335 -2.58 -13.97 2.15
N ALA A 336 -2.54 -12.64 2.30
CA ALA A 336 -1.83 -11.98 3.39
C ALA A 336 -2.56 -12.10 4.73
N CYS A 337 -3.90 -12.10 4.71
CA CYS A 337 -4.71 -12.32 5.91
C CYS A 337 -6.04 -12.99 5.54
N PRO A 338 -6.12 -14.33 5.49
CA PRO A 338 -7.37 -15.02 5.21
C PRO A 338 -8.48 -14.69 6.21
N ASP A 339 -8.14 -14.68 7.51
CA ASP A 339 -9.09 -14.45 8.62
C ASP A 339 -9.64 -13.01 8.67
N CYS A 340 -9.02 -12.09 7.93
CA CYS A 340 -9.51 -10.74 7.76
C CYS A 340 -10.80 -10.69 6.92
N TRP A 341 -11.04 -11.70 6.08
CA TRP A 341 -12.14 -11.74 5.11
C TRP A 341 -13.21 -12.77 5.51
N ARG A 342 -14.46 -12.49 5.17
CA ARG A 342 -15.60 -13.42 5.28
C ARG A 342 -15.97 -13.96 3.90
N THR A 343 -16.75 -15.04 3.89
CA THR A 343 -17.23 -15.71 2.67
C THR A 343 -18.15 -14.84 1.80
N ASP A 344 -18.75 -13.79 2.37
CA ASP A 344 -19.57 -12.81 1.65
C ASP A 344 -18.76 -11.61 1.12
N ASN A 345 -17.43 -11.69 1.14
CA ASN A 345 -16.50 -10.63 0.76
C ASN A 345 -16.55 -9.38 1.67
N SER A 346 -17.25 -9.46 2.82
CA SER A 346 -17.08 -8.51 3.91
C SER A 346 -15.83 -8.85 4.74
N TRP A 347 -15.47 -7.97 5.68
CA TRP A 347 -14.30 -8.16 6.53
C TRP A 347 -14.61 -8.31 8.02
N ASN A 348 -13.84 -9.14 8.72
CA ASN A 348 -13.88 -9.24 10.17
C ASN A 348 -13.20 -8.00 10.78
N GLU A 349 -14.00 -7.11 11.38
CA GLU A 349 -13.52 -5.82 11.88
C GLU A 349 -12.42 -5.94 12.94
N GLN A 350 -12.58 -6.87 13.88
CA GLN A 350 -11.61 -7.10 14.95
C GLN A 350 -10.29 -7.58 14.36
N VAL A 351 -10.32 -8.63 13.53
CA VAL A 351 -9.12 -9.23 12.92
C VAL A 351 -8.46 -8.25 11.95
N MET A 352 -9.24 -7.49 11.19
CA MET A 352 -8.74 -6.44 10.29
C MET A 352 -8.00 -5.35 11.06
N PHE A 353 -8.57 -4.87 12.17
CA PHE A 353 -7.92 -3.88 13.01
C PHE A 353 -6.64 -4.43 13.65
N GLU A 354 -6.64 -5.68 14.13
CA GLU A 354 -5.42 -6.33 14.65
C GLU A 354 -4.34 -6.44 13.57
N HIS A 355 -4.72 -6.71 12.32
CA HIS A 355 -3.79 -6.74 11.19
C HIS A 355 -3.22 -5.34 10.87
N LEU A 356 -4.07 -4.30 10.87
CA LEU A 356 -3.63 -2.89 10.76
C LEU A 356 -2.66 -2.51 11.88
N TYR A 357 -3.00 -2.87 13.13
CA TYR A 357 -2.18 -2.61 14.30
C TYR A 357 -0.82 -3.28 14.21
N ALA A 358 -0.78 -4.55 13.81
CA ALA A 358 0.45 -5.30 13.62
C ALA A 358 1.32 -4.71 12.49
N THR A 359 0.70 -4.25 11.41
CA THR A 359 1.41 -3.71 10.24
C THR A 359 1.98 -2.31 10.48
N TYR A 360 1.24 -1.45 11.19
CA TYR A 360 1.55 -0.02 11.25
C TYR A 360 1.96 0.49 12.64
N TYR A 361 1.74 -0.25 13.73
CA TYR A 361 1.93 0.32 15.08
C TYR A 361 2.64 -0.58 16.11
N GLY A 362 2.20 -1.81 16.31
CA GLY A 362 2.64 -2.61 17.46
C GLY A 362 3.30 -3.95 17.15
N GLY A 363 3.38 -4.35 15.88
CA GLY A 363 3.67 -5.74 15.52
C GLY A 363 5.04 -6.01 14.89
N ALA A 364 5.56 -7.21 15.13
CA ALA A 364 6.31 -7.96 14.15
C ALA A 364 5.27 -8.82 13.39
N PRO A 365 4.83 -8.44 12.18
CA PRO A 365 3.73 -9.13 11.50
C PRO A 365 4.05 -10.62 11.30
N THR A 366 3.09 -11.48 11.64
CA THR A 366 3.32 -12.91 11.89
C THR A 366 3.48 -13.78 10.63
N TYR A 367 3.25 -13.27 9.40
CA TYR A 367 3.47 -14.06 8.18
C TYR A 367 4.22 -13.37 7.05
N ILE A 368 4.94 -14.25 6.35
CA ILE A 368 6.16 -14.11 5.55
C ILE A 368 5.85 -13.68 4.11
N ARG A 369 6.76 -12.87 3.56
CA ARG A 369 7.15 -12.74 2.14
C ARG A 369 6.39 -13.67 1.17
N ILE A 370 5.60 -13.10 0.28
CA ILE A 370 5.34 -13.75 -1.00
C ILE A 370 6.60 -13.52 -1.84
N ASP A 371 7.51 -14.50 -1.80
CA ASP A 371 8.71 -14.50 -2.64
C ASP A 371 8.26 -14.51 -4.11
N ALA A 372 8.68 -13.49 -4.86
CA ALA A 372 8.43 -13.41 -6.30
C ALA A 372 9.11 -14.55 -7.10
N SER A 373 9.89 -15.41 -6.43
CA SER A 373 10.59 -16.53 -7.05
C SER A 373 9.69 -17.71 -7.41
N GLU A 374 8.47 -17.80 -6.87
CA GLU A 374 7.52 -18.84 -7.32
C GLU A 374 6.84 -18.47 -8.66
N TYR A 375 6.98 -17.20 -9.06
CA TYR A 375 6.39 -16.69 -10.30
C TYR A 375 7.39 -16.61 -11.46
N THR A 376 8.66 -16.93 -11.22
CA THR A 376 9.71 -16.95 -12.25
C THR A 376 10.08 -18.35 -12.74
N ASP A 377 9.49 -19.44 -12.23
CA ASP A 377 9.82 -20.80 -12.71
C ASP A 377 9.04 -21.25 -13.96
N ARG A 378 8.80 -20.30 -14.87
CA ARG A 378 8.52 -20.59 -16.28
C ARG A 378 9.33 -19.69 -17.22
N LYS A 379 10.61 -19.46 -16.90
CA LYS A 379 11.57 -19.31 -18.01
C LYS A 379 11.73 -20.68 -18.62
N GLY A 380 10.96 -20.92 -19.68
CA GLY A 380 11.03 -22.13 -20.48
C GLY A 380 12.48 -22.53 -20.66
N GLY A 381 12.82 -23.69 -20.10
CA GLY A 381 14.11 -24.32 -20.35
C GLY A 381 14.27 -24.35 -21.86
N TRP A 382 15.19 -23.54 -22.37
CA TRP A 382 15.67 -23.70 -23.72
C TRP A 382 16.23 -25.12 -23.76
N SER A 383 15.49 -26.03 -24.38
CA SER A 383 15.91 -27.41 -24.46
C SER A 383 17.33 -27.41 -25.04
N CYS A 384 18.27 -28.01 -24.31
CA CYS A 384 19.70 -28.04 -24.65
C CYS A 384 19.95 -28.55 -26.09
N TRP A 385 18.97 -29.28 -26.64
CA TRP A 385 18.89 -29.77 -28.00
C TRP A 385 18.79 -28.67 -29.08
N ARG A 386 18.13 -27.53 -28.83
CA ARG A 386 18.02 -26.44 -29.81
C ARG A 386 19.28 -25.59 -29.92
N VAL A 387 20.00 -25.37 -28.82
CA VAL A 387 21.28 -24.65 -28.83
C VAL A 387 22.37 -25.48 -29.52
N SER A 388 22.37 -26.80 -29.32
CA SER A 388 23.28 -27.71 -30.03
C SER A 388 23.03 -27.71 -31.55
N GLY A 389 21.76 -27.67 -31.98
CA GLY A 389 21.41 -27.59 -33.39
C GLY A 389 21.90 -26.31 -34.08
N ILE A 390 21.76 -25.15 -33.43
CA ILE A 390 22.20 -23.86 -33.97
C ILE A 390 23.74 -23.77 -34.01
N ILE A 391 24.45 -24.26 -32.99
CA ILE A 391 25.92 -24.27 -32.97
C ILE A 391 26.48 -25.19 -34.07
N MET A 392 25.88 -26.36 -34.30
CA MET A 392 26.30 -27.26 -35.37
C MET A 392 26.04 -26.66 -36.77
N LEU A 393 24.92 -25.96 -36.96
CA LEU A 393 24.60 -25.29 -38.23
C LEU A 393 25.56 -24.13 -38.53
N CYS A 394 25.89 -23.31 -37.53
CA CYS A 394 26.88 -22.25 -37.66
C CYS A 394 28.29 -22.78 -37.95
N GLY A 395 28.68 -23.88 -37.30
CA GLY A 395 29.96 -24.56 -37.55
C GLY A 395 30.07 -25.11 -38.98
N ALA A 396 29.00 -25.73 -39.49
CA ALA A 396 28.97 -26.25 -40.87
C ALA A 396 29.06 -25.13 -41.92
N ILE A 397 28.38 -23.99 -41.70
CA ILE A 397 28.45 -22.83 -42.59
C ILE A 397 29.87 -22.24 -42.62
N LEU A 398 30.52 -22.09 -41.46
CA LEU A 398 31.90 -21.57 -41.40
C LEU A 398 32.90 -22.49 -42.11
N LEU A 399 32.74 -23.82 -41.98
CA LEU A 399 33.58 -24.78 -42.71
C LEU A 399 33.36 -24.72 -44.23
N LEU A 400 32.12 -24.55 -44.70
CA LEU A 400 31.81 -24.38 -46.12
C LEU A 400 32.41 -23.08 -46.68
N VAL A 401 32.33 -21.98 -45.92
CA VAL A 401 32.94 -20.70 -46.30
C VAL A 401 34.47 -20.84 -46.39
N ALA A 402 35.12 -21.45 -45.39
CA ALA A 402 36.56 -21.69 -45.39
C ALA A 402 37.01 -22.63 -46.52
N TYR A 403 36.24 -23.68 -46.81
CA TYR A 403 36.52 -24.58 -47.92
C TYR A 403 36.40 -23.88 -49.28
N SER A 404 35.38 -23.03 -49.45
CA SER A 404 35.18 -22.27 -50.67
C SER A 404 36.29 -21.22 -50.91
N SER A 405 36.79 -20.58 -49.84
CA SER A 405 37.87 -19.60 -49.92
C SER A 405 39.21 -20.27 -50.26
N SER A 406 39.49 -21.43 -49.67
CA SER A 406 40.68 -22.25 -49.96
C SER A 406 40.69 -22.76 -51.40
N ARG A 407 39.55 -23.21 -51.94
CA ARG A 407 39.42 -23.57 -53.37
C ARG A 407 39.63 -22.38 -54.30
N LYS A 408 39.11 -21.19 -53.96
CA LYS A 408 39.35 -19.96 -54.74
C LYS A 408 40.83 -19.55 -54.73
N GLN A 409 41.52 -19.66 -53.60
CA GLN A 409 42.97 -19.41 -53.52
C GLN A 409 43.80 -20.44 -54.32
N LYS A 410 43.46 -21.74 -54.26
CA LYS A 410 44.14 -22.76 -55.08
C LYS A 410 43.93 -22.58 -56.58
N LYS A 411 42.73 -22.14 -57.02
CA LYS A 411 42.48 -21.80 -58.44
C LYS A 411 43.26 -20.56 -58.89
N ARG A 412 43.47 -19.57 -58.02
CA ARG A 412 44.30 -18.37 -58.31
C ARG A 412 45.80 -18.64 -58.36
N ARG A 413 46.29 -19.72 -57.75
CA ARG A 413 47.71 -20.14 -57.83
C ARG A 413 48.03 -21.08 -59.01
N ARG A 414 47.01 -21.50 -59.77
CA ARG A 414 47.13 -22.39 -60.94
C ARG A 414 46.79 -21.68 -62.26
N ARG A 415 46.54 -20.38 -62.21
CA ARG A 415 46.56 -19.43 -63.33
C ARG A 415 47.68 -18.46 -63.05
#